data_AF-A0A060YPD3-F1
#
_entry.id   AF-A0A060YPD3-F1
#
_cell.length_a   1.000
_cell.length_b   1.000
_cell.length_c   1.000
_cell.angle_alpha   90.00
_cell.angle_beta   90.00
_cell.angle_gamma   90.00
#
_symmetry.space_group_name_H-M   'P 1'
#
loop_
_entity.id
_entity.type
_entity.pdbx_description
1 polymer ?
#
loop_
_entity_poly.entity_id
_entity_poly.type
_entity_poly.pdbx_seq_one_letter_code
_entity_poly.pdbx_strand_id
1 'polypeptide(L)'
;MTTSGRRGLPALLYSSWYHAPNTTRCRYLTLKERRGGMAEKDNKIENEEYVGTIKGGLRPTMRLVVMGIVNKKPQSMVVSLSSDPVEEDFEGDVGLQVKVNFLAKAVQRNARLAGNWGTSENTLSFFPFAAGEPFKV
;
A
#
# COMPACT_ATOMS: atom_id res chain seq x y z
N MET A 1 -32.05 0.94 -27.99
CA MET A 1 -30.92 -0.01 -28.09
C MET A 1 -29.65 0.74 -27.73
N THR A 2 -29.02 0.37 -26.62
CA THR A 2 -27.90 1.08 -25.96
C THR A 2 -26.64 0.20 -25.93
N THR A 3 -25.49 0.76 -26.30
CA THR A 3 -24.13 0.38 -25.84
C THR A 3 -23.20 1.59 -26.06
N SER A 4 -22.90 2.42 -25.04
CA SER A 4 -21.68 2.42 -24.21
C SER A 4 -20.37 2.18 -25.00
N GLY A 5 -19.37 3.07 -25.07
CA GLY A 5 -18.96 4.15 -24.18
C GLY A 5 -17.56 3.88 -23.59
N ARG A 6 -16.54 3.61 -24.42
CA ARG A 6 -15.13 3.49 -23.97
C ARG A 6 -14.54 4.88 -23.79
N ARG A 7 -14.64 5.44 -22.58
CA ARG A 7 -13.84 6.61 -22.17
C ARG A 7 -12.46 6.11 -21.74
N GLY A 8 -11.53 6.11 -22.68
CA GLY A 8 -10.11 6.07 -22.35
C GLY A 8 -9.75 7.31 -21.54
N LEU A 9 -9.00 7.13 -20.45
CA LEU A 9 -8.41 8.24 -19.70
C LEU A 9 -7.54 9.08 -20.66
N PRO A 10 -7.61 10.41 -20.61
CA PRO A 10 -6.83 11.27 -21.50
C PRO A 10 -5.34 11.09 -21.18
N ALA A 11 -4.53 10.91 -22.23
CA ALA A 11 -3.07 10.71 -22.17
C ALA A 11 -2.31 11.77 -21.32
N LEU A 12 -2.94 12.91 -21.05
CA LEU A 12 -2.41 14.01 -20.25
C LEU A 12 -2.22 13.69 -18.75
N LEU A 13 -2.92 12.69 -18.21
CA LEU A 13 -2.70 12.22 -16.82
C LEU A 13 -1.45 11.36 -16.69
N TYR A 14 -1.03 10.69 -17.76
CA TYR A 14 0.16 9.84 -17.76
C TYR A 14 1.45 10.67 -17.82
N SER A 15 1.43 11.82 -18.51
CA SER A 15 2.62 12.69 -18.65
C SER A 15 2.92 13.55 -17.42
N SER A 16 1.91 13.87 -16.60
CA SER A 16 2.09 14.74 -15.43
C SER A 16 2.98 14.11 -14.35
N TRP A 17 3.00 12.78 -14.26
CA TRP A 17 3.88 12.04 -13.36
C TRP A 17 5.33 11.92 -13.85
N TYR A 18 5.58 12.14 -15.14
CA TYR A 18 6.87 11.80 -15.77
C TYR A 18 7.76 13.01 -16.11
N HIS A 19 7.24 14.24 -16.10
CA HIS A 19 8.00 15.44 -16.53
C HIS A 19 8.00 16.61 -15.55
N ALA A 20 7.53 16.44 -14.30
CA ALA A 20 7.76 17.45 -13.28
C ALA A 20 9.17 17.28 -12.70
N PRO A 21 10.07 18.27 -12.79
CA PRO A 21 11.44 18.17 -12.26
C PRO A 21 11.50 17.99 -10.73
N ASN A 22 10.36 18.10 -10.04
CA ASN A 22 10.21 17.92 -8.60
C ASN A 22 9.23 16.78 -8.21
N THR A 23 9.02 15.75 -9.05
CA THR A 23 8.17 14.62 -8.64
C THR A 23 8.80 13.91 -7.44
N THR A 24 8.20 14.07 -6.26
CA THR A 24 8.64 13.40 -5.03
C THR A 24 8.61 11.90 -5.24
N ARG A 25 9.78 11.27 -5.25
CA ARG A 25 9.90 9.83 -5.47
C ARG A 25 9.48 9.08 -4.21
N CYS A 26 8.79 7.97 -4.35
CA CYS A 26 8.61 7.05 -3.24
C CYS A 26 9.99 6.52 -2.80
N ARG A 27 10.35 6.75 -1.54
CA ARG A 27 11.64 6.41 -0.93
C ARG A 27 11.54 5.41 0.21
N TYR A 28 10.34 5.15 0.72
CA TYR A 28 10.17 4.21 1.82
C TYR A 28 9.16 3.13 1.43
N LEU A 29 9.50 1.89 1.78
CA LEU A 29 8.58 0.76 1.82
C LEU A 29 8.29 0.47 3.30
N THR A 30 7.03 0.57 3.70
CA THR A 30 6.57 0.19 5.03
C THR A 30 5.69 -1.03 4.95
N LEU A 31 5.90 -2.01 5.83
CA LEU A 31 5.03 -3.16 6.05
C LEU A 31 4.64 -3.20 7.53
N LYS A 32 3.33 -3.21 7.79
CA LYS A 32 2.78 -3.25 9.15
C LYS A 32 1.75 -4.36 9.24
N GLU A 33 1.93 -5.30 10.15
CA GLU A 33 0.94 -6.33 10.45
C GLU A 33 0.31 -6.08 11.83
N ARG A 34 -1.00 -6.31 11.93
CA ARG A 34 -1.74 -6.33 13.19
C ARG A 34 -2.21 -7.75 13.47
N ARG A 35 -1.90 -8.26 14.66
CA ARG A 35 -2.26 -9.60 15.13
C ARG A 35 -3.50 -9.53 16.03
N GLY A 36 -4.36 -10.54 15.94
CA GLY A 36 -5.50 -10.70 16.86
C GLY A 36 -5.03 -11.24 18.21
N GLY A 37 -5.27 -10.50 19.29
CA GLY A 37 -4.93 -10.91 20.66
C GLY A 37 -6.10 -11.61 21.36
N MET A 38 -5.80 -12.71 22.06
CA MET A 38 -6.55 -13.11 23.25
C MET A 38 -5.57 -12.97 24.42
N ALA A 39 -5.99 -12.28 25.48
CA ALA A 39 -5.12 -11.89 26.57
C ALA A 39 -4.46 -13.11 27.23
N GLU A 40 -3.17 -13.29 26.99
CA GLU A 40 -2.28 -14.01 27.88
C GLU A 40 -1.08 -13.08 28.11
N LYS A 41 -0.93 -12.68 29.38
CA LYS A 41 0.16 -11.83 29.84
C LYS A 41 1.43 -12.65 29.75
N ASP A 42 2.25 -12.41 28.73
CA ASP A 42 3.71 -12.43 28.84
C ASP A 42 4.36 -11.59 27.72
N ASN A 43 5.21 -10.66 28.18
CA ASN A 43 6.08 -9.69 27.53
C ASN A 43 5.96 -9.38 26.01
N LYS A 44 5.45 -8.17 25.74
CA LYS A 44 5.80 -7.24 24.63
C LYS A 44 5.81 -7.85 23.22
N ILE A 45 4.62 -8.09 22.65
CA ILE A 45 4.49 -8.25 21.19
C ILE A 45 4.54 -6.85 20.58
N GLU A 46 5.74 -6.42 20.20
CA GLU A 46 5.96 -5.24 19.37
C GLU A 46 5.11 -5.39 18.10
N ASN A 47 4.35 -4.34 17.75
CA ASN A 47 3.76 -4.27 16.42
C ASN A 47 4.93 -4.33 15.43
N GLU A 48 5.10 -5.46 14.75
CA GLU A 48 6.18 -5.65 13.78
C GLU A 48 5.93 -4.72 12.58
N GLU A 49 6.55 -3.55 12.65
CA GLU A 49 6.61 -2.58 11.59
C GLU A 49 8.00 -2.64 10.96
N TYR A 50 8.03 -2.99 9.68
CA TYR A 50 9.23 -2.87 8.87
C TYR A 50 9.18 -1.56 8.09
N VAL A 51 10.26 -0.79 8.16
CA VAL A 51 10.48 0.40 7.32
C VAL A 51 11.81 0.25 6.60
N GLY A 52 11.78 0.22 5.27
CA GLY A 52 12.96 0.10 4.42
C GLY A 52 13.11 1.27 3.47
N THR A 53 14.31 1.86 3.39
CA THR A 53 14.62 2.92 2.43
C THR A 53 14.97 2.35 1.05
N ILE A 54 14.35 2.88 0.01
CA ILE A 54 14.62 2.62 -1.40
C ILE A 54 15.66 3.66 -1.87
N LYS A 55 16.94 3.27 -1.86
CA LYS A 55 18.05 4.14 -2.26
C LYS A 55 17.84 4.68 -3.69
N GLY A 56 17.88 6.00 -3.85
CA GLY A 56 17.63 6.69 -5.13
C GLY A 56 16.15 6.80 -5.53
N GLY A 57 15.24 6.29 -4.70
CA GLY A 57 13.80 6.25 -4.93
C GLY A 57 13.37 5.24 -6.00
N LEU A 58 12.08 4.94 -6.00
CA LEU A 58 11.45 4.14 -7.05
C LEU A 58 11.55 4.83 -8.41
N ARG A 59 11.84 4.04 -9.44
CA ARG A 59 11.93 4.47 -10.84
C ARG A 59 10.99 3.63 -11.69
N PRO A 60 10.54 4.15 -12.84
CA PRO A 60 9.84 3.35 -13.83
C PRO A 60 10.58 2.05 -14.10
N THR A 61 9.85 0.97 -14.34
CA THR A 61 10.36 -0.41 -14.57
C THR A 61 10.92 -1.14 -13.34
N MET A 62 11.04 -0.49 -12.17
CA MET A 62 11.40 -1.21 -10.93
C MET A 62 10.25 -2.10 -10.47
N ARG A 63 10.60 -3.28 -9.94
CA ARG A 63 9.68 -4.19 -9.28
C ARG A 63 10.03 -4.32 -7.81
N LEU A 64 9.05 -4.09 -6.95
CA LEU A 64 9.11 -4.48 -5.55
C LEU A 64 8.36 -5.79 -5.37
N VAL A 65 8.89 -6.65 -4.51
CA VAL A 65 8.27 -7.92 -4.16
C VAL A 65 8.28 -8.03 -2.64
N VAL A 66 7.10 -8.20 -2.05
CA VAL A 66 6.95 -8.48 -0.61
C VAL A 66 6.53 -9.92 -0.46
N MET A 67 7.32 -10.69 0.30
CA MET A 67 7.05 -12.09 0.60
C MET A 67 7.06 -12.30 2.10
N GLY A 68 6.25 -13.23 2.56
CA GLY A 68 6.18 -13.57 3.97
C GLY A 68 5.21 -14.71 4.22
N ILE A 69 4.96 -14.99 5.49
CA ILE A 69 3.94 -15.92 5.95
C ILE A 69 2.91 -15.09 6.69
N VAL A 70 1.63 -15.22 6.30
CA VAL A 70 0.55 -14.54 7.00
C VAL A 70 0.46 -15.09 8.43
N ASN A 71 0.29 -14.22 9.43
CA ASN A 71 0.11 -14.70 10.80
C ASN A 71 -1.05 -15.71 10.91
N LYS A 72 -0.97 -16.66 11.86
CA LYS A 72 -2.05 -17.64 12.11
C LYS A 72 -3.36 -16.99 12.59
N LYS A 73 -3.30 -15.80 13.18
CA LYS A 73 -4.45 -15.00 13.63
C LYS A 73 -4.35 -13.56 13.09
N PRO A 74 -4.44 -13.38 11.75
CA PRO A 74 -4.18 -12.09 11.13
C PRO A 74 -5.41 -11.18 11.28
N GLN A 75 -5.18 -9.92 11.65
CA GLN A 75 -6.26 -8.92 11.67
C GLN A 75 -6.19 -8.02 10.44
N SER A 76 -5.02 -7.42 10.21
CA SER A 76 -4.79 -6.54 9.07
C SER A 76 -3.32 -6.49 8.69
N MET A 77 -3.04 -6.24 7.41
CA MET A 77 -1.70 -5.94 6.91
C MET A 77 -1.76 -4.67 6.08
N VAL A 78 -0.77 -3.80 6.22
CA VAL A 78 -0.62 -2.58 5.41
C VAL A 78 0.75 -2.58 4.77
N VAL A 79 0.79 -2.43 3.45
CA VAL A 79 2.01 -2.17 2.68
C VAL A 79 1.90 -0.78 2.09
N SER A 80 2.90 0.08 2.27
CA SER A 80 2.89 1.42 1.69
C SER A 80 4.22 1.81 1.06
N LEU A 81 4.11 2.58 -0.02
CA LEU A 81 5.20 3.26 -0.70
C LEU A 81 5.02 4.76 -0.49
N SER A 82 5.88 5.38 0.29
CA SER A 82 5.78 6.80 0.64
C SER A 82 7.00 7.59 0.20
N SER A 83 6.77 8.88 -0.03
CA SER A 83 7.83 9.86 -0.21
C SER A 83 8.40 10.33 1.13
N ASP A 84 9.41 11.21 1.08
CA ASP A 84 9.79 11.97 2.26
C ASP A 84 8.61 12.80 2.78
N PRO A 85 8.49 12.98 4.11
CA PRO A 85 7.60 13.96 4.69
C PRO A 85 7.93 15.35 4.14
N VAL A 86 6.91 16.18 4.01
CA VAL A 86 7.09 17.60 3.69
C VAL A 86 6.98 18.36 5.02
N GLU A 87 7.76 19.42 5.23
CA GLU A 87 7.83 20.15 6.52
C GLU A 87 6.46 20.55 7.10
N GLU A 88 5.46 20.80 6.25
CA GLU A 88 4.09 21.19 6.64
C GLU A 88 3.18 19.99 6.95
N ASP A 89 3.58 18.76 6.58
CA ASP A 89 2.80 17.53 6.71
C ASP A 89 3.64 16.41 7.33
N PHE A 90 3.37 16.14 8.60
CA PHE A 90 4.05 15.08 9.35
C PHE A 90 3.83 13.68 8.73
N GLU A 91 2.77 13.50 7.93
CA GLU A 91 2.61 12.35 7.05
C GLU A 91 3.04 12.74 5.62
N GLY A 92 4.06 12.08 5.07
CA GLY A 92 4.41 12.28 3.65
C GLY A 92 3.31 11.81 2.69
N ASP A 93 3.47 12.12 1.41
CA ASP A 93 2.62 11.55 0.37
C ASP A 93 2.86 10.03 0.25
N VAL A 94 1.80 9.31 -0.10
CA VAL A 94 1.80 7.86 -0.24
C VAL A 94 1.40 7.53 -1.67
N GLY A 95 2.38 7.17 -2.50
CA GLY A 95 2.14 6.82 -3.90
C GLY A 95 1.32 5.54 -4.06
N LEU A 96 1.42 4.62 -3.10
CA LEU A 96 0.58 3.43 -3.03
C LEU A 96 0.45 2.96 -1.59
N GLN A 97 -0.78 2.73 -1.13
CA GLN A 97 -1.09 1.99 0.08
C GLN A 97 -1.96 0.80 -0.28
N VAL A 98 -1.58 -0.39 0.19
CA VAL A 98 -2.36 -1.61 0.12
C VAL A 98 -2.75 -2.01 1.53
N LYS A 99 -4.04 -1.94 1.85
CA LYS A 99 -4.61 -2.39 3.13
C LYS A 99 -5.33 -3.71 2.92
N VAL A 100 -4.88 -4.75 3.61
CA VAL A 100 -5.52 -6.06 3.66
C VAL A 100 -6.26 -6.18 4.99
N ASN A 101 -7.56 -6.42 4.91
CA ASN A 101 -8.39 -6.78 6.05
C ASN A 101 -8.76 -8.26 5.93
N PHE A 102 -8.20 -9.08 6.82
CA PHE A 102 -8.37 -10.53 6.75
C PHE A 102 -9.77 -10.98 7.20
N LEU A 103 -10.38 -10.27 8.16
CA LEU A 103 -11.71 -10.58 8.66
C LEU A 103 -12.77 -10.30 7.60
N ALA A 104 -12.69 -9.14 6.94
CA ALA A 104 -13.59 -8.74 5.86
C ALA A 104 -13.20 -9.37 4.50
N LYS A 105 -12.09 -10.10 4.43
CA LYS A 105 -11.50 -10.62 3.19
C LYS A 105 -11.42 -9.55 2.09
N ALA A 106 -10.95 -8.36 2.46
CA ALA A 106 -10.92 -7.20 1.60
C ALA A 106 -9.49 -6.70 1.38
N VAL A 107 -9.21 -6.23 0.17
CA VAL A 107 -7.97 -5.54 -0.18
C VAL A 107 -8.35 -4.17 -0.73
N GLN A 108 -7.87 -3.12 -0.08
CA GLN A 108 -8.10 -1.74 -0.49
C GLN A 108 -6.79 -1.12 -0.94
N ARG A 109 -6.82 -0.44 -2.09
CA ARG A 109 -5.68 0.30 -2.62
C ARG A 109 -6.04 1.78 -2.68
N ASN A 110 -5.12 2.64 -2.26
CA ASN A 110 -5.31 4.08 -2.34
C ASN A 110 -3.96 4.80 -2.44
N ALA A 111 -3.99 6.07 -2.79
CA ALA A 111 -2.85 6.97 -2.77
C ALA A 111 -3.21 8.24 -2.00
N ARG A 112 -2.21 8.84 -1.34
CA ARG A 112 -2.30 10.14 -0.68
C ARG A 112 -1.40 11.11 -1.43
N LEU A 113 -2.00 12.14 -2.01
CA LEU A 113 -1.32 13.12 -2.85
C LEU A 113 -1.63 14.52 -2.35
N ALA A 114 -0.60 15.35 -2.18
CA ALA A 114 -0.70 16.67 -1.57
C ALA A 114 -1.56 16.64 -0.28
N GLY A 115 -1.27 15.67 0.59
CA GLY A 115 -1.94 15.54 1.88
C GLY A 115 -3.31 14.84 1.86
N ASN A 116 -3.88 14.56 0.67
CA ASN A 116 -5.26 14.11 0.52
C ASN A 116 -5.35 12.67 0.00
N TRP A 117 -6.16 11.84 0.66
CA TRP A 117 -6.47 10.49 0.17
C TRP A 117 -7.40 10.54 -1.04
N GLY A 118 -7.09 9.75 -2.06
CA GLY A 118 -7.97 9.56 -3.21
C GLY A 118 -9.15 8.64 -2.93
N THR A 119 -9.84 8.24 -4.00
CA THR A 119 -10.89 7.22 -3.94
C THR A 119 -10.27 5.82 -3.83
N SER A 120 -10.65 5.05 -2.81
CA SER A 120 -10.14 3.70 -2.61
C SER A 120 -10.62 2.71 -3.69
N GLU A 121 -9.70 1.94 -4.25
CA GLU A 121 -9.97 0.82 -5.13
C GLU A 121 -10.08 -0.49 -4.34
N ASN A 122 -11.26 -1.11 -4.36
CA ASN A 122 -11.55 -2.31 -3.55
C ASN A 122 -11.91 -3.54 -4.41
N THR A 123 -11.93 -3.40 -5.74
CA THR A 123 -12.31 -4.50 -6.64
C THR A 123 -11.29 -5.62 -6.58
N LEU A 124 -11.78 -6.84 -6.34
CA LEU A 124 -10.97 -8.03 -6.19
C LEU A 124 -11.74 -9.25 -6.72
N SER A 125 -11.12 -10.07 -7.58
CA SER A 125 -11.77 -11.27 -8.12
C SER A 125 -11.80 -12.42 -7.09
N PHE A 126 -10.82 -12.49 -6.21
CA PHE A 126 -10.74 -13.45 -5.10
C PHE A 126 -9.77 -12.93 -4.03
N PHE A 127 -9.95 -13.34 -2.77
CA PHE A 127 -9.05 -12.96 -1.68
C PHE A 127 -7.79 -13.85 -1.64
N PRO A 128 -6.58 -13.31 -1.86
CA PRO A 128 -5.39 -14.12 -2.15
C PRO A 128 -4.56 -14.50 -0.90
N PHE A 129 -5.09 -14.29 0.31
CA PHE A 129 -4.36 -14.56 1.55
C PHE A 129 -5.07 -15.57 2.43
N ALA A 130 -4.30 -16.42 3.10
CA ALA A 130 -4.77 -17.39 4.07
C ALA A 130 -3.89 -17.38 5.32
N ALA A 131 -4.49 -17.55 6.49
CA ALA A 131 -3.77 -17.51 7.76
C ALA A 131 -2.76 -18.66 7.87
N GLY A 132 -1.51 -18.36 8.24
CA GLY A 132 -0.43 -19.34 8.34
C GLY A 132 0.23 -19.73 7.01
N GLU A 133 -0.29 -19.24 5.87
CA GLU A 133 0.21 -19.59 4.54
C GLU A 133 1.21 -18.55 4.01
N PRO A 134 2.14 -18.96 3.13
CA PRO A 134 3.03 -18.03 2.45
C PRO A 134 2.28 -17.14 1.47
N PHE A 135 2.77 -15.91 1.28
CA PHE A 135 2.29 -14.98 0.27
C PHE A 135 3.43 -14.32 -0.49
N LYS A 136 3.10 -13.80 -1.68
CA LYS A 136 3.97 -12.99 -2.52
C LYS A 136 3.14 -11.95 -3.25
N VAL A 137 3.50 -10.67 -3.10
CA VAL A 137 2.89 -9.53 -3.80
C VAL A 137 3.94 -8.67 -4.48
#